data_AF-A0A957UMS4-F1
#
_entry.id   AF-A0A957UMS4-F1
#
_cell.length_a   1.000
_cell.length_b   1.000
_cell.length_c   1.000
_cell.angle_alpha   90.00
_cell.angle_beta   90.00
_cell.angle_gamma   90.00
#
_symmetry.space_group_name_H-M   'P 1'
#
loop_
_entity.id
_entity.type
_entity.pdbx_description
1 polymer ?
#
loop_
_entity_poly.entity_id
_entity_poly.type
_entity_poly.pdbx_seq_one_letter_code
_entity_poly.pdbx_strand_id
1 'polypeptide(L)'
;QQGKRVGVIDTDIQSPGIHLIFGMDDAQMDRALNDYLWGHCPIEEAAYDVSAVIRTEPEPSLAEPARDGTIYLIPSSLKAGEITRVLRDGYDVGLLNNGFRA
;
A
#
# COMPACT_ATOMS: atom_id res chain seq x y z
N GLN A 1 2.57 -20.02 1.54
CA GLN A 1 1.50 -18.98 1.59
C GLN A 1 0.23 -19.60 2.16
N GLN A 2 -0.59 -18.82 2.89
CA GLN A 2 -1.82 -19.33 3.51
C GLN A 2 -3.11 -19.01 2.72
N GLY A 3 -3.01 -18.45 1.51
CA GLY A 3 -4.17 -18.04 0.70
C GLY A 3 -4.97 -16.89 1.32
N LYS A 4 -4.32 -16.00 2.08
CA LYS A 4 -4.97 -14.85 2.71
C LYS A 4 -4.91 -13.64 1.79
N ARG A 5 -5.90 -12.75 1.94
CA ARG A 5 -5.88 -11.39 1.40
C ARG A 5 -5.29 -10.47 2.45
N VAL A 6 -4.20 -9.80 2.14
CA VAL A 6 -3.44 -8.97 3.06
C VAL A 6 -3.40 -7.54 2.53
N GLY A 7 -3.71 -6.57 3.38
CA GLY A 7 -3.47 -5.14 3.12
C GLY A 7 -2.25 -4.67 3.91
N VAL A 8 -1.35 -3.95 3.26
CA VAL A 8 -0.18 -3.31 3.84
C VAL A 8 -0.32 -1.81 3.64
N ILE A 9 -0.16 -1.03 4.69
CA ILE A 9 -0.30 0.43 4.64
C ILE A 9 0.99 1.04 5.16
N ASP A 10 1.67 1.83 4.33
CA ASP A 10 2.85 2.60 4.75
C ASP A 10 2.40 3.84 5.52
N THR A 11 2.36 3.73 6.84
CA THR A 11 2.03 4.85 7.72
C THR A 11 3.25 5.74 8.02
N ASP A 12 4.44 5.37 7.53
CA ASP A 12 5.61 6.24 7.64
C ASP A 12 5.56 7.30 6.54
N ILE A 13 4.74 8.32 6.79
CA ILE A 13 4.58 9.44 5.85
C ILE A 13 5.83 10.33 5.81
N GLN A 14 6.68 10.29 6.85
CA GLN A 14 7.85 11.16 6.94
C GLN A 14 9.07 10.56 6.23
N SER A 15 9.15 9.23 6.19
CA SER A 15 10.15 8.47 5.45
C SER A 15 9.54 7.28 4.69
N PRO A 16 8.72 7.54 3.64
CA PRO A 16 8.13 6.47 2.81
C PRO A 16 9.20 5.52 2.26
N GLY A 17 8.98 4.21 2.38
CA GLY A 17 10.04 3.25 2.02
C GLY A 17 9.59 1.83 1.67
N ILE A 18 8.38 1.42 2.06
CA ILE A 18 7.98 0.02 1.88
C ILE A 18 7.75 -0.36 0.41
N HIS A 19 7.42 0.62 -0.43
CA HIS A 19 7.21 0.47 -1.88
C HIS A 19 8.42 -0.18 -2.58
N LEU A 20 9.64 0.08 -2.08
CA LEU A 20 10.87 -0.54 -2.58
C LEU A 20 10.88 -2.06 -2.42
N ILE A 21 10.36 -2.57 -1.30
CA ILE A 21 10.26 -4.02 -1.02
C ILE A 21 9.28 -4.68 -1.99
N PHE A 22 8.27 -3.94 -2.41
CA PHE A 22 7.25 -4.40 -3.35
C PHE A 22 7.59 -4.15 -4.82
N GLY A 23 8.77 -3.61 -5.12
CA GLY A 23 9.21 -3.33 -6.50
C GLY A 23 8.30 -2.33 -7.23
N MET A 24 7.71 -1.40 -6.49
CA MET A 24 6.81 -0.38 -7.04
C MET A 24 7.57 0.93 -7.24
N ASP A 25 7.56 1.42 -8.48
CA ASP A 25 8.17 2.69 -8.86
C ASP A 25 7.21 3.85 -8.61
N ASP A 26 7.75 5.06 -8.37
CA ASP A 26 6.97 6.30 -8.16
C ASP A 26 6.00 6.58 -9.32
N ALA A 27 6.37 6.24 -10.55
CA ALA A 27 5.52 6.38 -11.73
C ALA A 27 4.27 5.49 -11.71
N GLN A 28 4.24 4.46 -10.84
CA GLN A 28 3.09 3.59 -10.64
C GLN A 28 2.19 4.07 -9.49
N MET A 29 2.64 5.07 -8.71
CA MET A 29 1.99 5.58 -7.51
C MET A 29 1.21 6.88 -7.79
N ASP A 30 0.14 6.77 -8.57
CA ASP A 30 -0.76 7.90 -8.87
C ASP A 30 -1.41 8.51 -7.62
N ARG A 31 -1.75 7.67 -6.63
CA ARG A 31 -2.40 8.02 -5.36
C ARG A 31 -1.63 7.39 -4.20
N ALA A 32 -1.61 8.09 -3.07
CA ALA A 32 -0.97 7.60 -1.86
C ALA A 32 -1.89 7.79 -0.64
N LEU A 33 -1.48 7.23 0.50
CA LEU A 33 -2.15 7.43 1.79
C LEU A 33 -2.39 8.93 2.08
N ASN A 34 -1.45 9.79 1.71
CA ASN A 34 -1.58 11.24 1.84
C ASN A 34 -2.81 11.79 1.12
N ASP A 35 -3.08 11.35 -0.11
CA ASP A 35 -4.25 11.83 -0.88
C ASP A 35 -5.56 11.49 -0.16
N TYR A 36 -5.64 10.31 0.45
CA TYR A 36 -6.77 9.93 1.29
C TYR A 36 -6.87 10.80 2.55
N LEU A 37 -5.76 11.00 3.26
CA LEU A 37 -5.73 11.81 4.49
C LEU A 37 -6.08 13.29 4.25
N TRP A 38 -5.94 13.75 3.01
CA TRP A 38 -6.36 15.07 2.56
C TRP A 38 -7.75 15.12 1.94
N GLY A 39 -8.44 13.99 1.85
CA GLY A 39 -9.78 13.89 1.26
C GLY A 39 -9.80 14.06 -0.26
N HIS A 40 -8.67 13.87 -0.94
CA HIS A 40 -8.58 13.94 -2.40
C HIS A 40 -9.11 12.68 -3.10
N CYS A 41 -9.08 11.54 -2.42
CA CYS A 41 -9.60 10.27 -2.93
C CYS A 41 -10.12 9.37 -1.78
N PRO A 42 -10.98 8.38 -2.07
CA PRO A 42 -11.24 7.28 -1.16
C PRO A 42 -9.98 6.39 -0.98
N ILE A 43 -9.93 5.61 0.09
CA ILE A 43 -8.72 4.83 0.47
C ILE A 43 -8.43 3.70 -0.52
N GLU A 44 -9.47 3.14 -1.13
CA GLU A 44 -9.42 2.06 -2.10
C GLU A 44 -8.74 2.49 -3.41
N GLU A 45 -8.82 3.77 -3.77
CA GLU A 45 -8.12 4.32 -4.93
C GLU A 45 -6.60 4.43 -4.71
N ALA A 46 -6.14 4.36 -3.46
CA ALA A 46 -4.72 4.32 -3.12
C ALA A 46 -4.20 2.89 -2.89
N ALA A 47 -5.02 1.85 -3.16
CA ALA A 47 -4.65 0.45 -2.95
C ALA A 47 -4.19 -0.23 -4.25
N TYR A 48 -2.95 -0.72 -4.25
CA TYR A 48 -2.31 -1.34 -5.40
C TYR A 48 -2.14 -2.84 -5.20
N ASP A 49 -2.55 -3.65 -6.17
CA ASP A 49 -2.27 -5.09 -6.17
C ASP A 49 -0.78 -5.34 -6.44
N VAL A 50 -0.07 -5.79 -5.41
CA VAL A 50 1.36 -6.14 -5.47
C VAL A 50 1.56 -7.65 -5.36
N SER A 51 0.52 -8.46 -5.54
CA SER A 51 0.57 -9.92 -5.38
C SER A 51 1.61 -10.59 -6.29
N ALA A 52 2.00 -9.93 -7.39
CA ALA A 52 3.08 -10.40 -8.26
C ALA A 52 4.39 -10.69 -7.50
N VAL A 53 4.71 -9.97 -6.42
CA VAL A 53 5.93 -10.19 -5.63
C VAL A 53 5.96 -11.52 -4.89
N ILE A 54 4.80 -12.13 -4.69
CA ILE A 54 4.67 -13.42 -4.01
C ILE A 54 4.25 -14.53 -4.97
N ARG A 55 3.95 -14.25 -6.24
CA ARG A 55 3.65 -15.32 -7.20
C ARG A 55 4.94 -16.10 -7.49
N THR A 56 5.08 -17.26 -6.86
CA THR A 56 6.08 -18.24 -7.24
C THR A 56 5.52 -19.08 -8.39
N GLU A 57 6.35 -19.37 -9.39
CA GLU A 57 6.05 -20.37 -10.42
C GLU A 57 5.48 -21.63 -9.75
N PRO A 58 4.40 -22.22 -10.28
CA PRO A 58 3.81 -23.43 -9.70
C PRO A 58 4.86 -24.55 -9.71
N GLU A 59 5.28 -24.99 -8.53
CA GLU A 59 6.18 -26.13 -8.36
C GLU A 59 5.45 -27.39 -8.86
N PRO A 60 5.88 -28.01 -9.97
CA PRO A 60 5.15 -29.10 -10.62
C PRO A 60 5.10 -30.38 -9.77
N SER A 61 5.83 -30.42 -8.65
CA SER A 61 5.96 -31.58 -7.78
C SER A 61 4.96 -31.63 -6.61
N LEU A 62 4.22 -30.55 -6.35
CA LEU A 62 3.27 -30.47 -5.23
C LEU A 62 1.83 -30.61 -5.74
N ALA A 63 1.17 -31.71 -5.36
CA ALA A 63 -0.20 -32.08 -5.76
C ALA A 63 -1.32 -31.14 -5.23
N GLU A 64 -0.96 -30.06 -4.55
CA GLU A 64 -1.89 -29.06 -4.03
C GLU A 64 -1.73 -27.77 -4.84
N PRO A 65 -2.81 -27.19 -5.40
CA PRO A 65 -2.73 -25.91 -6.09
C PRO A 65 -2.11 -24.88 -5.15
N ALA A 66 -1.16 -24.09 -5.66
CA ALA A 66 -0.61 -22.96 -4.94
C ALA A 66 -1.77 -22.10 -4.42
N ARG A 67 -1.84 -21.90 -3.10
CA ARG A 67 -2.92 -21.10 -2.50
C ARG A 67 -2.70 -19.65 -2.88
N ASP A 68 -3.49 -19.16 -3.83
CA ASP A 68 -3.46 -17.77 -4.34
C ASP A 68 -3.74 -16.77 -3.22
N GLY A 69 -2.67 -16.29 -2.58
CA GLY A 69 -2.74 -15.13 -1.69
C GLY A 69 -2.74 -13.84 -2.51
N THR A 70 -3.36 -12.80 -1.96
CA THR A 70 -3.27 -11.46 -2.56
C THR A 70 -2.69 -10.48 -1.55
N ILE A 71 -1.84 -9.58 -2.02
CA ILE A 71 -1.31 -8.48 -1.22
C ILE A 71 -1.67 -7.17 -1.91
N TYR A 72 -2.27 -6.27 -1.16
CA TYR A 72 -2.50 -4.89 -1.55
C TYR A 72 -1.59 -3.98 -0.75
N LEU A 73 -1.00 -2.99 -1.40
CA LEU A 73 -0.18 -1.96 -0.79
C LEU A 73 -0.85 -0.60 -0.92
N ILE A 74 -0.93 0.13 0.17
CA ILE A 74 -1.22 1.57 0.19
C ILE A 74 0.07 2.28 0.60
N PRO A 75 0.81 2.88 -0.36
CA PRO A 75 2.07 3.55 -0.08
C PRO A 75 1.83 4.98 0.46
N SER A 76 2.84 5.55 1.12
CA SER A 76 2.89 6.98 1.44
C SER A 76 3.56 7.77 0.32
N SER A 77 3.25 9.05 0.19
CA SER A 77 3.69 9.86 -0.96
C SER A 77 5.18 10.18 -0.91
N LEU A 78 5.88 9.95 -2.03
CA LEU A 78 7.30 10.32 -2.20
C LEU A 78 7.52 11.81 -2.51
N LYS A 79 6.43 12.56 -2.72
CA LYS A 79 6.50 13.99 -3.05
C LYS A 79 6.95 14.78 -1.83
N ALA A 80 8.09 15.47 -1.94
CA ALA A 80 8.65 16.29 -0.85
C ALA A 80 7.67 17.33 -0.28
N GLY A 81 6.76 17.85 -1.12
CA GLY A 81 5.70 18.76 -0.69
C GLY A 81 4.71 18.10 0.28
N GLU A 82 4.35 16.85 0.04
CA GLU A 82 3.42 16.09 0.89
C GLU A 82 4.05 15.73 2.24
N ILE A 83 5.34 15.34 2.24
CA ILE A 83 6.12 15.08 3.45
C ILE A 83 6.20 16.37 4.31
N THR A 84 6.56 17.49 3.69
CA THR A 84 6.67 18.79 4.37
C THR A 84 5.33 19.24 4.93
N ARG A 85 4.24 19.02 4.18
CA ARG A 85 2.89 19.37 4.61
C ARG A 85 2.47 18.58 5.84
N VAL A 86 2.70 17.27 5.87
CA VAL A 86 2.41 16.45 7.05
C VAL A 86 3.24 16.86 8.26
N LEU A 87 4.52 17.19 8.07
CA LEU A 87 5.38 17.69 9.15
C LEU A 87 4.90 19.03 9.74
N ARG A 88 4.30 19.90 8.92
CA ARG A 88 3.85 21.23 9.32
C ARG A 88 2.41 21.23 9.87
N ASP A 89 1.51 20.56 9.17
CA ASP A 89 0.06 20.70 9.34
C ASP A 89 -0.55 19.49 10.06
N GLY A 90 0.21 18.40 10.26
CA GLY A 90 -0.29 17.13 10.78
C GLY A 90 -1.16 16.40 9.77
N TYR A 91 -2.03 15.49 10.20
CA TYR A 91 -3.07 14.86 9.38
C TYR A 91 -4.24 14.42 10.28
N ASP A 92 -5.40 14.13 9.69
CA ASP A 92 -6.57 13.66 10.45
C ASP A 92 -6.43 12.18 10.84
N VAL A 93 -6.18 11.93 12.13
CA VAL A 93 -6.05 10.58 12.69
C VAL A 93 -7.38 9.82 12.69
N GLY A 94 -8.51 10.54 12.72
CA GLY A 94 -9.84 9.97 12.58
C GLY A 94 -10.04 9.38 11.18
N LEU A 95 -9.62 10.11 10.13
CA LEU A 95 -9.59 9.57 8.77
C LEU A 95 -8.67 8.35 8.67
N LEU A 96 -7.46 8.41 9.23
CA LEU A 96 -6.55 7.25 9.21
C LEU A 96 -7.21 5.98 9.80
N ASN A 97 -7.87 6.10 10.95
CA ASN A 97 -8.56 4.97 11.58
C ASN A 97 -9.76 4.48 10.76
N ASN A 98 -10.48 5.37 10.07
CA ASN A 98 -11.56 4.99 9.16
C ASN A 98 -11.01 4.19 7.97
N GLY A 99 -9.89 4.63 7.39
CA GLY A 99 -9.23 3.95 6.28
C GLY A 99 -8.79 2.53 6.64
N PHE A 100 -8.37 2.28 7.88
CA PHE A 100 -8.04 0.93 8.36
C PHE A 100 -9.23 -0.02 8.48
N ARG A 101 -10.46 0.49 8.43
CA ARG A 101 -11.70 -0.28 8.61
C ARG A 101 -12.53 -0.39 7.33
N ALA A 102 -12.09 0.22 6.24
CA ALA A 102 -12.74 0.16 4.93
C ALA A 102 -12.69 -1.26 4.34
#